data_AF-A0A699ZY05-F1
#
_entry.id   AF-A0A699ZY05-F1
#
_cell.length_a   1.000
_cell.length_b   1.000
_cell.length_c   1.000
_cell.angle_alpha   90.00
_cell.angle_beta   90.00
_cell.angle_gamma   90.00
#
_symmetry.space_group_name_H-M   'P 1'
#
loop_
_entity.id
_entity.type
_entity.pdbx_description
1 polymer ?
#
loop_
_entity_poly.entity_id
_entity_poly.type
_entity_poly.pdbx_seq_one_letter_code
_entity_poly.pdbx_strand_id
1 'polypeptide(L)'
;MRPTKSQMRMELLSRLEQAPTTQVSASDEHCITLGAFHRRWKRAGRILRFIIIWMAHKAHKWRWALASSSLLLLMLGHLLFWYLSLRHQQFLKAHYSVYLDGGSSGSRVHIFQYNNRQGDKPTYAQLILPEKVFAVEPGLSSYAGRPAMAATSILPLLEFAYQHVSAPTCGCANISSAIPSSSAY
;
A
#
# COMPACT_ATOMS: atom_id res chain seq x y z
N MET A 1 25.58 -99.81 -22.50
CA MET A 1 24.95 -99.86 -21.16
C MET A 1 24.94 -98.45 -20.58
N ARG A 2 23.79 -97.94 -20.11
CA ARG A 2 23.69 -96.61 -19.48
C ARG A 2 24.01 -96.72 -17.99
N PRO A 3 24.79 -95.79 -17.42
CA PRO A 3 25.11 -95.79 -15.99
C PRO A 3 23.84 -95.62 -15.15
N THR A 4 23.80 -96.28 -13.99
CA THR A 4 22.67 -96.20 -13.06
C THR A 4 22.72 -94.89 -12.26
N LYS A 5 21.57 -94.45 -11.75
CA LYS A 5 21.42 -93.18 -11.02
C LYS A 5 22.34 -93.07 -9.79
N SER A 6 22.70 -94.21 -9.19
CA SER A 6 23.66 -94.28 -8.09
C SER A 6 25.10 -94.01 -8.53
N GLN A 7 25.50 -94.48 -9.72
CA GLN A 7 26.83 -94.23 -10.27
C GLN A 7 27.03 -92.75 -10.61
N MET A 8 26.02 -92.10 -11.20
CA MET A 8 26.07 -90.65 -11.44
C MET A 8 26.15 -89.83 -10.14
N ARG A 9 25.49 -90.29 -9.08
CA ARG A 9 25.53 -89.58 -7.78
C ARG A 9 26.90 -89.69 -7.12
N MET A 10 27.56 -90.84 -7.19
CA MET A 10 28.91 -91.01 -6.65
C MET A 10 29.96 -90.25 -7.44
N GLU A 11 29.84 -90.18 -8.78
CA GLU A 11 30.68 -89.35 -9.65
C GLU A 11 30.49 -87.84 -9.36
N LEU A 12 29.27 -87.40 -9.05
CA LEU A 12 29.03 -86.00 -8.66
C LEU A 12 29.60 -85.69 -7.28
N LEU A 13 29.48 -86.60 -6.31
CA LEU A 13 30.01 -86.40 -4.97
C LEU A 13 31.55 -86.38 -4.99
N SER A 14 32.19 -87.26 -5.77
CA SER A 14 33.65 -87.22 -5.92
C SER A 14 34.15 -85.94 -6.60
N ARG A 15 33.40 -85.40 -7.57
CA ARG A 15 33.72 -84.11 -8.20
C ARG A 15 33.49 -82.90 -7.31
N LEU A 16 32.51 -82.96 -6.42
CA LEU A 16 32.29 -81.90 -5.43
C LEU A 16 33.37 -81.92 -4.34
N GLU A 17 33.90 -83.09 -4.00
CA GLU A 17 34.97 -83.23 -3.01
C GLU A 17 36.36 -82.85 -3.58
N GLN A 18 36.53 -82.90 -4.90
CA GLN A 18 37.74 -82.45 -5.61
C GLN A 18 37.69 -81.00 -6.11
N ALA A 19 36.62 -80.26 -5.84
CA ALA A 19 36.58 -78.85 -6.22
C ALA A 19 37.63 -78.07 -5.42
N PRO A 20 38.63 -77.43 -6.08
CA PRO A 20 39.61 -76.64 -5.38
C PRO A 20 38.86 -75.53 -4.64
N THR A 21 38.98 -75.50 -3.32
CA THR A 21 38.60 -74.35 -2.52
C THR A 21 39.53 -73.23 -2.96
N THR A 22 39.04 -72.36 -3.84
CA THR A 22 39.71 -71.11 -4.20
C THR A 22 39.82 -70.29 -2.92
N GLN A 23 40.91 -70.48 -2.20
CA GLN A 23 41.33 -69.65 -1.07
C GLN A 23 41.62 -68.27 -1.65
N VAL A 24 40.62 -67.39 -1.63
CA VAL A 24 40.81 -65.97 -1.93
C VAL A 24 41.75 -65.44 -0.86
N SER A 25 42.95 -65.03 -1.28
CA SER A 25 43.98 -64.49 -0.40
C SER A 25 43.45 -63.23 0.31
N ALA A 26 43.63 -63.15 1.63
CA ALA A 26 43.14 -62.03 2.46
C ALA A 26 43.61 -60.64 2.00
N SER A 27 44.64 -60.56 1.15
CA SER A 27 45.13 -59.32 0.54
C SER A 27 44.19 -58.76 -0.54
N ASP A 28 43.48 -59.62 -1.28
CA ASP A 28 42.57 -59.21 -2.37
C ASP A 28 41.22 -58.72 -1.83
N GLU A 29 40.73 -59.29 -0.73
CA GLU A 29 39.53 -58.79 -0.03
C GLU A 29 39.73 -57.36 0.50
N HIS A 30 40.94 -57.04 0.95
CA HIS A 30 41.27 -55.71 1.45
C HIS A 30 41.27 -54.66 0.33
N CYS A 31 41.74 -55.02 -0.87
CA CYS A 31 41.77 -54.09 -2.01
C CYS A 31 40.36 -53.83 -2.60
N ILE A 32 39.52 -54.87 -2.67
CA ILE A 32 38.15 -54.76 -3.18
C ILE A 32 37.26 -53.93 -2.24
N THR A 33 37.43 -54.09 -0.92
CA THR A 33 36.69 -53.32 0.10
C THR A 33 37.10 -51.85 0.11
N LEU A 34 38.41 -51.54 0.02
CA LEU A 34 38.92 -50.17 -0.11
C LEU A 34 38.43 -49.47 -1.39
N GLY A 35 38.43 -50.16 -2.53
CA GLY A 35 37.92 -49.63 -3.80
C GLY A 35 36.40 -49.40 -3.79
N ALA A 36 35.63 -50.30 -3.18
CA ALA A 36 34.19 -50.14 -3.00
C ALA A 36 33.86 -48.97 -2.05
N PHE A 37 34.62 -48.83 -0.97
CA PHE A 37 34.51 -47.71 -0.02
C PHE A 37 34.83 -46.37 -0.70
N HIS A 38 35.90 -46.28 -1.49
CA HIS A 38 36.27 -45.07 -2.22
C HIS A 38 35.22 -44.66 -3.27
N ARG A 39 34.68 -45.62 -4.03
CA ARG A 39 33.59 -45.37 -5.00
C ARG A 39 32.30 -44.93 -4.30
N ARG A 40 31.98 -45.50 -3.14
CA ARG A 40 30.83 -45.14 -2.30
C ARG A 40 30.99 -43.73 -1.71
N TRP A 41 32.19 -43.35 -1.27
CA TRP A 41 32.52 -41.99 -0.82
C TRP A 41 32.39 -40.94 -1.93
N LYS A 42 32.87 -41.23 -3.15
CA LYS A 42 32.65 -40.31 -4.30
C LYS A 42 31.18 -40.16 -4.70
N ARG A 43 30.35 -41.20 -4.55
CA ARG A 43 28.90 -41.08 -4.77
C ARG A 43 28.22 -40.27 -3.66
N ALA A 44 28.58 -40.52 -2.40
CA ALA A 44 28.08 -39.73 -1.26
C ALA A 44 28.44 -38.25 -1.39
N GLY A 45 29.68 -37.92 -1.79
CA GLY A 45 30.12 -36.55 -2.04
C GLY A 45 29.38 -35.86 -3.19
N ARG A 46 29.00 -36.60 -4.25
CA ARG A 46 28.17 -36.04 -5.34
C ARG A 46 26.75 -35.72 -4.86
N ILE A 47 26.12 -36.63 -4.12
CA ILE A 47 24.78 -36.41 -3.57
C ILE A 47 24.79 -35.20 -2.62
N LEU A 48 25.80 -35.09 -1.76
CA LEU A 48 25.96 -33.96 -0.85
C LEU A 48 26.09 -32.62 -1.60
N ARG A 49 26.89 -32.59 -2.69
CA ARG A 49 27.02 -31.40 -3.55
C ARG A 49 25.69 -31.01 -4.20
N PHE A 50 24.90 -31.97 -4.69
CA PHE A 50 23.58 -31.70 -5.26
C PHE A 50 22.60 -31.13 -4.22
N ILE A 51 22.61 -31.66 -2.99
CA ILE A 51 21.77 -31.13 -1.90
C ILE A 51 22.15 -29.70 -1.57
N ILE A 52 23.45 -29.39 -1.46
CA ILE A 52 23.92 -28.02 -1.17
C ILE A 52 23.53 -27.05 -2.29
N ILE A 53 23.72 -27.43 -3.56
CA ILE A 53 23.34 -26.59 -4.70
C ILE A 53 21.81 -26.41 -4.76
N TRP A 54 21.04 -27.47 -4.51
CA TRP A 54 19.58 -27.40 -4.46
C TRP A 54 19.08 -26.50 -3.32
N MET A 55 19.68 -26.63 -2.12
CA MET A 55 19.40 -25.77 -0.97
C MET A 55 19.77 -24.31 -1.25
N ALA A 56 20.92 -24.04 -1.86
CA ALA A 56 21.35 -22.70 -2.24
C ALA A 56 20.45 -22.08 -3.32
N HIS A 57 20.05 -22.86 -4.32
CA HIS A 57 19.12 -22.42 -5.36
C HIS A 57 17.71 -22.16 -4.81
N LYS A 58 17.24 -23.01 -3.88
CA LYS A 58 15.97 -22.80 -3.18
C LYS A 58 16.06 -21.52 -2.34
N ALA A 59 17.10 -21.35 -1.53
CA ALA A 59 17.32 -20.14 -0.73
C ALA A 59 17.41 -18.87 -1.59
N HIS A 60 18.07 -18.93 -2.75
CA HIS A 60 18.12 -17.82 -3.71
C HIS A 60 16.71 -17.45 -4.21
N LYS A 61 15.88 -18.43 -4.60
CA LYS A 61 14.49 -18.19 -5.01
C LYS A 61 13.64 -17.55 -3.90
N TRP A 62 13.80 -17.99 -2.66
CA TRP A 62 13.09 -17.40 -1.52
C TRP A 62 13.54 -15.96 -1.20
N ARG A 63 14.83 -15.65 -1.37
CA ARG A 63 15.34 -14.28 -1.19
C ARG A 63 14.72 -13.29 -2.19
N TRP A 64 14.62 -13.68 -3.45
CA TRP A 64 13.98 -12.84 -4.48
C TRP A 64 12.47 -12.71 -4.29
N ALA A 65 11.79 -13.77 -3.83
CA ALA A 65 10.36 -13.72 -3.53
C ALA A 65 10.02 -12.80 -2.34
N LEU A 66 10.85 -12.81 -1.29
CA LEU A 66 10.70 -11.91 -0.14
C LEU A 66 10.99 -10.45 -0.53
N ALA A 67 12.03 -10.22 -1.34
CA ALA A 67 12.37 -8.89 -1.84
C ALA A 67 11.25 -8.30 -2.72
N SER A 68 10.68 -9.09 -3.64
CA SER A 68 9.56 -8.63 -4.49
C SER A 68 8.30 -8.34 -3.68
N SER A 69 8.01 -9.16 -2.65
CA SER A 69 6.87 -8.94 -1.75
C SER A 69 7.03 -7.65 -0.94
N SER A 70 8.24 -7.40 -0.41
CA SER A 70 8.55 -6.17 0.32
C SER A 70 8.40 -4.93 -0.57
N LEU A 71 8.88 -4.99 -1.82
CA LEU A 71 8.73 -3.87 -2.77
C LEU A 71 7.24 -3.61 -3.10
N LEU A 72 6.44 -4.65 -3.26
CA LEU A 72 5.01 -4.53 -3.51
C LEU A 72 4.26 -3.93 -2.32
N LEU A 73 4.61 -4.32 -1.10
CA LEU A 73 4.05 -3.73 0.12
C LEU A 73 4.42 -2.26 0.27
N LEU A 74 5.66 -1.89 -0.05
CA LEU A 74 6.10 -0.49 -0.05
C LEU A 74 5.37 0.34 -1.12
N MET A 75 5.21 -0.19 -2.33
CA MET A 75 4.43 0.46 -3.38
C MET A 75 2.96 0.64 -2.99
N LEU A 76 2.33 -0.40 -2.45
CA LEU A 76 0.95 -0.33 -1.98
C LEU A 76 0.78 0.64 -0.82
N GLY A 77 1.73 0.65 0.12
CA GLY A 77 1.77 1.60 1.23
C GLY A 77 1.93 3.04 0.76
N HIS A 78 2.78 3.29 -0.24
CA HIS A 78 2.97 4.63 -0.81
C HIS A 78 1.74 5.08 -1.62
N LEU A 79 1.11 4.18 -2.36
CA LEU A 79 -0.16 4.44 -3.06
C LEU A 79 -1.29 4.75 -2.06
N LEU A 80 -1.38 3.99 -0.97
CA LEU A 80 -2.35 4.22 0.09
C LEU A 80 -2.09 5.54 0.81
N PHE A 81 -0.83 5.84 1.15
CA PHE A 81 -0.44 7.11 1.76
C PHE A 81 -0.76 8.29 0.85
N TRP A 82 -0.42 8.20 -0.44
CA TRP A 82 -0.76 9.22 -1.44
C TRP A 82 -2.28 9.39 -1.58
N TYR A 83 -3.04 8.29 -1.63
CA TYR A 83 -4.50 8.31 -1.67
C TYR A 83 -5.12 8.98 -0.43
N LEU A 84 -4.64 8.64 0.76
CA LEU A 84 -5.09 9.25 2.02
C LEU A 84 -4.67 10.72 2.13
N SER A 85 -3.47 11.08 1.64
CA SER A 85 -2.98 12.45 1.60
C SER A 85 -3.82 13.33 0.66
N LEU A 86 -4.19 12.81 -0.51
CA LEU A 86 -5.12 13.49 -1.43
C LEU A 86 -6.50 13.67 -0.79
N ARG A 87 -7.02 12.67 -0.07
CA ARG A 87 -8.27 12.80 0.70
C ARG A 87 -8.17 13.85 1.80
N HIS A 88 -7.02 13.97 2.46
CA HIS A 88 -6.81 14.95 3.52
C HIS A 88 -6.84 16.39 2.98
N GLN A 89 -6.20 16.64 1.83
CA GLN A 89 -6.18 17.96 1.20
C GLN A 89 -7.57 18.46 0.78
N GLN A 90 -8.52 17.56 0.50
CA GLN A 90 -9.89 17.94 0.14
C GLN A 90 -10.72 18.45 1.33
N PHE A 91 -10.33 18.15 2.57
CA PHE A 91 -11.08 18.58 3.76
C PHE A 91 -10.67 19.97 4.28
N LEU A 92 -9.63 20.57 3.69
CA LEU A 92 -9.00 21.79 4.23
C LEU A 92 -9.51 23.09 3.60
N LYS A 93 -10.31 23.05 2.52
CA LYS A 93 -10.90 24.26 1.93
C LYS A 93 -12.25 24.55 2.57
N ALA A 94 -12.24 25.39 3.60
CA ALA A 94 -13.46 25.99 4.12
C ALA A 94 -14.02 26.98 3.09
N HIS A 95 -15.31 26.86 2.78
CA HIS A 95 -16.04 27.83 1.98
C HIS A 95 -16.97 28.63 2.88
N TYR A 96 -17.20 29.89 2.53
CA TYR A 96 -18.05 30.80 3.29
C TYR A 96 -19.07 31.46 2.36
N SER A 97 -20.29 31.66 2.85
CA SER A 97 -21.33 32.47 2.22
C SER A 97 -21.74 33.58 3.18
N VAL A 98 -21.83 34.81 2.70
CA VAL A 98 -22.17 35.99 3.49
C VAL A 98 -23.45 36.59 2.93
N TYR A 99 -24.49 36.69 3.77
CA TYR A 99 -25.77 37.32 3.43
C TYR A 99 -25.94 38.59 4.24
N LEU A 100 -26.31 39.68 3.57
CA LEU A 100 -26.65 40.96 4.20
C LEU A 100 -28.16 41.16 4.08
N ASP A 101 -28.85 41.22 5.22
CA ASP A 101 -30.29 41.48 5.30
C ASP A 101 -30.52 42.94 5.70
N GLY A 102 -31.10 43.71 4.78
CA GLY A 102 -31.38 45.13 4.95
C GLY A 102 -32.83 45.39 5.36
N GLY A 103 -33.12 45.28 6.65
CA GLY A 103 -34.46 45.54 7.19
C GLY A 103 -34.72 47.02 7.48
N SER A 104 -35.93 47.31 7.95
CA SER A 104 -36.34 48.65 8.38
C SER A 104 -35.97 48.97 9.83
N SER A 105 -36.12 48.00 10.73
CA SER A 105 -35.72 48.15 12.13
C SER A 105 -34.21 48.04 12.32
N GLY A 106 -33.55 47.20 11.51
CA GLY A 106 -32.12 46.95 11.60
C GLY A 106 -31.59 46.20 10.39
N SER A 107 -30.28 46.22 10.23
CA SER A 107 -29.55 45.50 9.17
C SER A 107 -28.68 44.41 9.79
N ARG A 108 -28.54 43.27 9.12
CA ARG A 108 -27.87 42.09 9.69
C ARG A 108 -26.94 41.46 8.68
N VAL A 109 -25.91 40.78 9.17
CA VAL A 109 -25.04 39.92 8.37
C VAL A 109 -25.09 38.51 8.92
N HIS A 110 -25.26 37.54 8.02
CA HIS A 110 -25.25 36.11 8.29
C HIS A 110 -24.07 35.47 7.57
N ILE A 111 -23.23 34.74 8.30
CA ILE A 111 -22.05 34.07 7.76
C ILE A 111 -22.21 32.57 7.95
N PHE A 112 -22.37 31.87 6.84
CA PHE A 112 -22.43 30.42 6.79
C PHE A 112 -21.11 29.86 6.32
N GLN A 113 -20.57 28.89 7.07
CA GLN A 113 -19.46 28.08 6.60
C GLN A 113 -19.99 26.77 6.02
N TYR A 114 -19.43 26.32 4.91
CA TYR A 114 -19.80 25.05 4.29
C TYR A 114 -18.58 24.33 3.70
N ASN A 115 -18.68 23.01 3.57
CA ASN A 115 -17.68 22.18 2.90
C ASN A 115 -18.22 21.69 1.55
N ASN A 116 -17.52 22.00 0.46
CA ASN A 116 -17.82 21.40 -0.83
C ASN A 116 -16.97 20.13 -0.98
N ARG A 117 -17.61 18.96 -1.01
CA ARG A 117 -16.92 17.74 -1.44
C ARG A 117 -16.56 17.88 -2.91
N GLN A 118 -15.28 18.05 -3.20
CA GLN A 118 -14.77 18.20 -4.56
C GLN A 118 -14.94 16.87 -5.30
N GLY A 119 -15.96 16.76 -6.16
CA GLY A 119 -16.18 15.57 -6.99
C GLY A 119 -17.64 15.32 -7.37
N ASP A 120 -18.57 15.71 -6.50
CA ASP A 120 -20.00 15.70 -6.83
C ASP A 120 -20.41 17.10 -7.28
N LYS A 121 -21.14 17.21 -8.39
CA LYS A 121 -21.90 18.44 -8.69
C LYS A 121 -22.60 18.84 -7.38
N PRO A 122 -22.46 20.09 -6.90
CA PRO A 122 -22.93 20.45 -5.57
C PRO A 122 -24.45 20.50 -5.60
N THR A 123 -25.11 19.36 -5.42
CA THR A 123 -26.56 19.30 -5.25
C THR A 123 -26.91 19.81 -3.85
N TYR A 124 -26.03 19.59 -2.87
CA TYR A 124 -26.20 20.06 -1.49
C TYR A 124 -24.85 20.40 -0.86
N ALA A 125 -24.71 21.63 -0.36
CA ALA A 125 -23.60 22.03 0.50
C ALA A 125 -23.92 21.61 1.94
N GLN A 126 -22.96 20.99 2.65
CA GLN A 126 -23.12 20.72 4.08
C GLN A 126 -22.76 21.98 4.87
N LEU A 127 -23.78 22.62 5.45
CA LEU A 127 -23.60 23.76 6.33
C LEU A 127 -22.98 23.34 7.66
N ILE A 128 -22.07 24.17 8.14
CA ILE A 128 -21.47 24.08 9.47
C ILE A 128 -22.19 25.11 10.35
N LEU A 129 -22.91 24.62 11.36
CA LEU A 129 -23.69 25.41 12.30
C LEU A 129 -22.99 25.44 13.68
N PRO A 130 -23.20 26.49 14.50
CA PRO A 130 -24.07 27.66 14.25
C PRO A 130 -23.47 28.65 13.25
N GLU A 131 -24.34 29.36 12.53
CA GLU A 131 -23.94 30.52 11.73
C GLU A 131 -23.46 31.66 12.63
N LYS A 132 -22.67 32.58 12.05
CA LYS A 132 -22.29 33.81 12.75
C LYS A 132 -23.19 34.95 12.28
N VAL A 133 -23.81 35.63 13.24
CA VAL A 133 -24.77 36.71 12.97
C VAL A 133 -24.34 37.96 13.70
N PHE A 134 -24.44 39.11 13.02
CA PHE A 134 -24.23 40.41 13.62
C PHE A 134 -25.25 41.42 13.06
N ALA A 135 -25.70 42.36 13.89
CA ALA A 135 -26.80 43.26 13.56
C ALA A 135 -26.50 44.69 14.01
N VAL A 136 -27.03 45.66 13.27
CA VAL A 136 -26.95 47.10 13.56
C VAL A 136 -28.33 47.74 13.42
N GLU A 137 -28.57 48.81 14.17
CA GLU A 137 -29.77 49.66 14.10
C GLU A 137 -29.36 51.13 13.94
N PRO A 138 -30.14 51.97 13.23
CA PRO A 138 -31.38 51.64 12.52
C PRO A 138 -31.14 50.89 11.19
N GLY A 139 -32.21 50.37 10.58
CA GLY A 139 -32.16 49.63 9.32
C GLY A 139 -31.84 50.50 8.09
N LEU A 140 -31.51 49.86 6.96
CA LEU A 140 -31.14 50.56 5.72
C LEU A 140 -32.26 51.51 5.23
N SER A 141 -33.53 51.16 5.44
CA SER A 141 -34.65 52.02 5.01
C SER A 141 -34.70 53.34 5.77
N SER A 142 -34.16 53.42 6.98
CA SER A 142 -34.11 54.67 7.76
C SER A 142 -33.19 55.72 7.15
N TYR A 143 -32.33 55.32 6.21
CA TYR A 143 -31.41 56.20 5.49
C TYR A 143 -31.90 56.53 4.07
N ALA A 144 -33.20 56.35 3.78
CA ALA A 144 -33.78 56.73 2.49
C ALA A 144 -33.42 58.19 2.12
N GLY A 145 -32.97 58.39 0.88
CA GLY A 145 -32.49 59.70 0.39
C GLY A 145 -31.09 60.11 0.90
N ARG A 146 -30.42 59.28 1.70
CA ARG A 146 -29.06 59.52 2.24
C ARG A 146 -28.15 58.31 2.01
N PRO A 147 -27.82 57.95 0.75
CA PRO A 147 -27.05 56.74 0.44
C PRO A 147 -25.65 56.71 1.06
N ALA A 148 -25.01 57.86 1.24
CA ALA A 148 -23.72 57.95 1.93
C ALA A 148 -23.82 57.50 3.40
N MET A 149 -24.89 57.86 4.10
CA MET A 149 -25.12 57.44 5.49
C MET A 149 -25.45 55.95 5.57
N ALA A 150 -26.22 55.43 4.61
CA ALA A 150 -26.52 54.01 4.48
C ALA A 150 -25.25 53.17 4.23
N ALA A 151 -24.32 53.67 3.42
CA ALA A 151 -23.04 53.00 3.19
C ALA A 151 -22.19 52.96 4.47
N THR A 152 -22.15 54.05 5.23
CA THR A 152 -21.43 54.10 6.51
C THR A 152 -22.07 53.18 7.55
N SER A 153 -23.40 53.05 7.58
CA SER A 153 -24.10 52.23 8.57
C SER A 153 -23.85 50.73 8.41
N ILE A 154 -23.49 50.25 7.21
CA ILE A 154 -23.18 48.83 6.97
C ILE A 154 -21.70 48.47 7.17
N LEU A 155 -20.81 49.46 7.36
CA LEU A 155 -19.38 49.19 7.58
C LEU A 155 -19.11 48.22 8.75
N PRO A 156 -19.78 48.33 9.91
CA PRO A 156 -19.58 47.37 11.00
C PRO A 156 -19.97 45.94 10.64
N LEU A 157 -20.97 45.76 9.76
CA LEU A 157 -21.39 44.44 9.27
C LEU A 157 -20.31 43.84 8.35
N LEU A 158 -19.71 44.66 7.48
CA LEU A 158 -18.64 44.22 6.58
C LEU A 158 -17.35 43.89 7.33
N GLU A 159 -17.00 44.68 8.34
CA GLU A 159 -15.84 44.42 9.19
C GLU A 159 -16.01 43.10 9.96
N PHE A 160 -17.21 42.86 10.53
CA PHE A 160 -17.55 41.59 11.16
C PHE A 160 -17.42 40.42 10.19
N ALA A 161 -17.88 40.58 8.94
CA ALA A 161 -17.74 39.55 7.92
C ALA A 161 -16.27 39.28 7.58
N TYR A 162 -15.49 40.33 7.40
CA TYR A 162 -14.07 40.23 7.05
C TYR A 162 -13.32 39.43 8.11
N GLN A 163 -13.46 39.79 9.39
CA GLN A 163 -12.79 39.13 10.52
C GLN A 163 -13.10 37.62 10.62
N HIS A 164 -14.29 37.21 10.16
CA HIS A 164 -14.74 35.83 10.29
C HIS A 164 -14.52 34.96 9.05
N VAL A 165 -14.38 35.58 7.87
CA VAL A 165 -14.08 34.89 6.61
C VAL A 165 -12.57 34.85 6.35
N SER A 166 -11.80 35.81 6.87
CA SER A 166 -10.35 35.86 6.74
C SER A 166 -9.66 34.82 7.64
N ALA A 167 -9.72 33.55 7.26
CA ALA A 167 -8.71 32.60 7.69
C ALA A 167 -7.43 32.80 6.87
N PRO A 168 -6.23 32.64 7.46
CA PRO A 168 -5.00 32.62 6.70
C PRO A 168 -5.13 31.47 5.69
N THR A 169 -5.18 31.81 4.40
CA THR A 169 -4.91 30.84 3.34
C THR A 169 -3.50 30.33 3.60
N CYS A 170 -3.41 29.15 4.22
CA CYS A 170 -2.13 28.55 4.55
C CYS A 170 -1.30 28.51 3.26
N GLY A 171 -0.18 29.23 3.28
CA GLY A 171 0.60 29.59 2.12
C GLY A 171 0.96 28.36 1.31
N CYS A 172 0.59 28.39 0.02
CA CYS A 172 1.10 27.63 -1.13
C CYS A 172 -0.01 27.59 -2.20
N ALA A 173 -0.55 28.74 -2.59
CA ALA A 173 -1.35 28.82 -3.79
C ALA A 173 -1.03 30.13 -4.47
N ASN A 174 -0.35 30.04 -5.61
CA ASN A 174 -0.16 31.15 -6.52
C ASN A 174 -1.48 31.89 -6.68
N ILE A 175 -1.44 33.22 -6.50
CA ILE A 175 -2.54 34.13 -6.77
C ILE A 175 -2.82 34.05 -8.28
N SER A 176 -3.60 33.05 -8.69
CA SER A 176 -4.48 33.16 -9.83
C SER A 176 -5.80 33.60 -9.24
N SER A 177 -6.06 34.90 -9.33
CA SER A 177 -7.34 35.54 -9.05
C SER A 177 -8.47 34.80 -9.78
N ALA A 178 -9.09 33.83 -9.12
CA ALA A 178 -10.41 33.32 -9.47
C ALA A 178 -11.43 34.30 -8.91
N ILE A 179 -11.43 35.52 -9.45
CA ILE A 179 -12.64 36.33 -9.51
C ILE A 179 -13.47 35.59 -10.57
N PRO A 180 -14.63 34.98 -10.22
CA PRO A 180 -15.53 34.52 -11.25
C PRO A 180 -16.03 35.79 -11.95
N SER A 181 -15.55 36.01 -13.18
CA SER A 181 -16.10 37.03 -14.06
C SER A 181 -17.59 36.73 -14.22
N SER A 182 -18.43 37.52 -13.55
CA SER A 182 -19.85 37.62 -13.86
C SER A 182 -19.99 38.26 -15.22
N SER A 183 -19.82 37.45 -16.26
CA SER A 183 -20.07 37.81 -17.65
C SER A 183 -20.60 36.59 -18.38
N ALA A 184 -21.86 36.25 -18.12
CA ALA A 184 -22.71 35.51 -19.04
C ALA A 184 -24.17 35.68 -18.59
N TYR A 185 -24.81 36.68 -19.20
CA TYR A 185 -26.25 36.87 -19.41
C TYR A 185 -27.19 36.87 -18.20
#